data_AF-A0A7X6X1W5-F1
#
_entry.id   AF-A0A7X6X1W5-F1
#
_cell.length_a   1.000
_cell.length_b   1.000
_cell.length_c   1.000
_cell.angle_alpha   90.00
_cell.angle_beta   90.00
_cell.angle_gamma   90.00
#
_symmetry.space_group_name_H-M   'P 1'
#
loop_
_entity.id
_entity.type
_entity.pdbx_description
1 polymer ?
#
loop_
_entity_poly.entity_id
_entity_poly.type
_entity_poly.pdbx_seq_one_letter_code
_entity_poly.pdbx_strand_id
1 'polypeptide(L)'
;MHIVLVEPEIPQNTGNVVRTCAVTGSVLHLIKPLGFSLEDKYLKRAGLDYWPLVEIHCHDRLEVLYDLYPKATFYYVTTKGKRKYSEVNYGKNDFLVFGKETKGLPEELLKANEQMTIRIPMINKARSLNLANAVAIVLYEALRQQGFF
;
A
#
# COMPACT_ATOMS: atom_id res chain seq x y z
N MET A 1 -5.98 -9.77 -1.64
CA MET A 1 -4.80 -8.89 -1.51
C MET A 1 -5.11 -7.79 -0.51
N HIS A 2 -4.13 -7.43 0.32
CA HIS A 2 -4.26 -6.37 1.31
C HIS A 2 -3.29 -5.22 0.99
N ILE A 3 -3.79 -4.00 0.94
CA ILE A 3 -2.99 -2.78 0.78
C ILE A 3 -2.83 -2.14 2.14
N VAL A 4 -1.59 -1.82 2.54
CA VAL A 4 -1.31 -1.14 3.81
C VAL A 4 -0.64 0.20 3.53
N LEU A 5 -1.25 1.29 3.96
CA LEU A 5 -0.66 2.62 3.92
C LEU A 5 -0.22 3.02 5.34
N VAL A 6 1.09 3.18 5.52
CA VAL A 6 1.69 3.56 6.80
C VAL A 6 1.83 5.07 6.89
N GLU A 7 1.09 5.67 7.83
CA GLU A 7 1.07 7.10 8.12
C GLU A 7 0.83 8.00 6.89
N PRO A 8 -0.15 7.71 6.00
CA PRO A 8 -0.33 8.45 4.76
C PRO A 8 -0.58 9.94 5.03
N GLU A 9 0.07 10.81 4.27
CA GLU A 9 0.06 12.26 4.53
C GLU A 9 -0.90 13.02 3.60
N ILE A 10 -1.08 12.53 2.36
CA ILE A 10 -1.83 13.25 1.32
C ILE A 10 -3.20 12.61 1.10
N PRO A 11 -4.31 13.29 1.41
CA PRO A 11 -5.65 12.70 1.32
C PRO A 11 -6.03 12.28 -0.11
N GLN A 12 -5.58 13.03 -1.12
CA GLN A 12 -5.86 12.72 -2.53
C GLN A 12 -5.27 11.36 -2.95
N ASN A 13 -4.09 11.01 -2.45
CA ASN A 13 -3.49 9.70 -2.75
C ASN A 13 -4.30 8.58 -2.13
N THR A 14 -4.70 8.73 -0.87
CA THR A 14 -5.54 7.74 -0.19
C THR A 14 -6.88 7.57 -0.90
N GLY A 15 -7.52 8.67 -1.33
CA GLY A 15 -8.76 8.61 -2.12
C GLY A 15 -8.61 7.86 -3.45
N ASN A 16 -7.49 8.06 -4.15
CA ASN A 16 -7.19 7.30 -5.36
C ASN A 16 -6.92 5.81 -5.07
N VAL A 17 -6.22 5.50 -3.97
CA VAL A 17 -6.00 4.11 -3.53
C VAL A 17 -7.31 3.42 -3.16
N VAL A 18 -8.25 4.12 -2.50
CA VAL A 18 -9.61 3.60 -2.23
C VAL A 18 -10.28 3.20 -3.54
N ARG A 19 -10.24 4.07 -4.57
CA ARG A 19 -10.80 3.73 -5.88
C ARG A 19 -10.14 2.48 -6.48
N THR A 20 -8.82 2.39 -6.42
CA THR A 20 -8.08 1.21 -6.90
C THR A 20 -8.48 -0.05 -6.14
N CYS A 21 -8.62 0.01 -4.82
CA CYS A 21 -9.05 -1.12 -4.00
C CYS A 21 -10.47 -1.56 -4.34
N ALA A 22 -11.39 -0.61 -4.58
CA ALA A 22 -12.77 -0.90 -4.94
C ALA A 22 -12.89 -1.71 -6.23
N VAL A 23 -12.18 -1.28 -7.28
CA VAL A 23 -12.26 -1.94 -8.60
C VAL A 23 -11.46 -3.24 -8.66
N THR A 24 -10.61 -3.50 -7.67
CA THR A 24 -9.79 -4.73 -7.61
C THR A 24 -10.25 -5.71 -6.53
N GLY A 25 -11.26 -5.35 -5.72
CA GLY A 25 -11.69 -6.16 -4.58
C GLY A 25 -10.62 -6.32 -3.49
N SER A 26 -9.67 -5.38 -3.39
CA SER A 26 -8.60 -5.44 -2.37
C SER A 26 -9.03 -4.73 -1.08
N VAL A 27 -8.54 -5.23 0.05
CA VAL A 27 -8.77 -4.62 1.38
C VAL A 27 -7.75 -3.53 1.62
N LEU A 28 -8.17 -2.39 2.18
CA LEU A 28 -7.29 -1.28 2.53
C LEU A 28 -7.11 -1.16 4.04
N HIS A 29 -5.86 -1.12 4.48
CA HIS A 29 -5.46 -0.88 5.87
C HIS A 29 -4.72 0.46 5.96
N LEU A 30 -5.17 1.33 6.86
CA LEU A 30 -4.54 2.62 7.14
C LEU A 30 -3.90 2.57 8.53
N ILE A 31 -2.60 2.81 8.62
CA ILE A 31 -1.88 2.88 9.90
C ILE A 31 -1.71 4.34 10.30
N LYS A 32 -2.13 4.68 11.51
CA LYS A 32 -2.02 6.02 12.10
C LYS A 32 -0.57 6.38 12.47
N PRO A 33 -0.26 7.68 12.68
CA PRO A 33 -1.15 8.83 12.47
C PRO A 33 -1.40 9.13 10.99
N LEU A 34 -2.65 9.43 10.64
CA LEU A 34 -2.99 9.91 9.30
C LEU A 34 -2.70 11.42 9.25
N GLY A 35 -2.09 11.90 8.17
CA GLY A 35 -1.85 13.34 7.96
C GLY A 35 -3.11 14.14 7.60
N PHE A 36 -4.28 13.51 7.61
CA PHE A 36 -5.57 14.08 7.24
C PHE A 36 -6.72 13.42 8.02
N SER A 37 -7.88 14.06 8.04
CA SER A 37 -9.10 13.47 8.60
C SER A 37 -9.84 12.62 7.56
N LEU A 38 -10.32 11.44 7.96
CA LEU A 38 -11.19 10.61 7.11
C LEU A 38 -12.55 11.26 6.84
N GLU A 39 -12.95 12.22 7.68
CA GLU A 39 -14.19 12.96 7.52
C GLU A 39 -14.06 14.15 6.57
N ASP A 40 -12.83 14.45 6.12
CA ASP A 40 -12.52 15.61 5.29
C ASP A 40 -13.28 15.56 3.95
N LYS A 41 -13.87 16.71 3.59
CA LYS A 41 -14.56 16.92 2.32
C LYS A 41 -13.65 16.63 1.11
N TYR A 42 -12.34 16.82 1.23
CA TYR A 42 -11.39 16.50 0.16
C TYR A 42 -11.26 15.00 -0.09
N LEU A 43 -11.32 14.16 0.96
CA LEU A 43 -11.32 12.71 0.84
C LEU A 43 -12.65 12.21 0.24
N LYS A 44 -13.75 12.86 0.63
CA LYS A 44 -15.10 12.61 0.09
C LYS A 44 -15.18 12.93 -1.40
N ARG A 45 -14.53 13.99 -1.90
CA ARG A 45 -14.60 14.37 -3.32
C ARG A 45 -13.84 13.43 -4.27
N ALA A 46 -12.80 12.74 -3.80
CA ALA A 46 -11.98 11.84 -4.61
C ALA A 46 -12.49 10.39 -4.67
N GLY A 47 -13.41 9.98 -3.80
CA GLY A 47 -13.82 8.58 -3.67
C GLY A 47 -15.27 8.31 -3.30
N LEU A 48 -16.16 9.31 -3.28
CA LEU A 48 -17.53 9.23 -2.70
C LEU A 48 -18.30 7.96 -3.07
N ASP A 49 -18.25 7.55 -4.34
CA ASP A 49 -19.00 6.38 -4.84
C ASP A 49 -18.31 5.04 -4.53
N TYR A 50 -17.02 5.06 -4.19
CA TYR A 50 -16.20 3.86 -4.00
C TYR A 50 -16.01 3.47 -2.53
N TRP A 51 -16.13 4.41 -1.58
CA TRP A 51 -15.99 4.10 -0.14
C TRP A 51 -16.86 2.93 0.34
N PRO A 52 -18.15 2.84 -0.04
CA PRO A 52 -18.98 1.70 0.35
C PRO A 52 -18.57 0.37 -0.29
N LEU A 53 -17.75 0.41 -1.35
CA LEU A 53 -17.29 -0.75 -2.12
C LEU A 53 -15.95 -1.31 -1.62
N VAL A 54 -15.33 -0.66 -0.63
CA VAL A 54 -14.02 -1.07 -0.10
C VAL A 54 -14.14 -1.43 1.37
N GLU A 55 -13.57 -2.56 1.72
CA GLU A 55 -13.29 -2.89 3.11
C GLU A 55 -12.07 -2.09 3.59
N ILE A 56 -12.28 -1.15 4.50
CA ILE A 56 -11.25 -0.24 5.00
C ILE A 56 -11.11 -0.40 6.52
N HIS A 57 -9.89 -0.66 6.98
CA HIS A 57 -9.57 -0.78 8.39
C HIS A 57 -8.54 0.27 8.82
N CYS A 58 -8.75 0.89 9.96
CA CYS A 58 -7.80 1.84 10.55
C CYS A 58 -7.17 1.26 11.81
N HIS A 59 -5.83 1.26 11.87
CA HIS A 59 -5.06 0.68 12.96
C HIS A 59 -4.16 1.73 13.60
N ASP A 60 -3.93 1.60 14.91
CA ASP A 60 -3.07 2.53 15.63
C ASP A 60 -1.58 2.30 15.34
N ARG A 61 -1.20 1.07 14.97
CA ARG A 61 0.18 0.69 14.64
C ARG A 61 0.21 -0.51 13.69
N LEU A 62 1.31 -0.69 12.97
CA LEU A 62 1.45 -1.72 11.93
C LEU A 62 1.45 -3.13 12.53
N GLU A 63 1.98 -3.28 13.74
CA GLU A 63 2.14 -4.55 14.44
C GLU A 63 0.82 -5.28 14.68
N VAL A 64 -0.30 -4.54 14.78
CA VAL A 64 -1.65 -5.12 14.89
C VAL A 64 -1.95 -6.05 13.72
N LEU A 65 -1.45 -5.75 12.52
CA LEU A 65 -1.64 -6.62 11.35
C LEU A 65 -0.83 -7.91 11.46
N TYR A 66 0.36 -7.88 12.08
CA TYR A 66 1.16 -9.08 12.30
C TYR A 66 0.47 -10.02 13.29
N ASP A 67 -0.17 -9.47 14.33
CA ASP A 67 -0.91 -10.24 15.31
C ASP A 67 -2.19 -10.86 14.72
N LEU A 68 -2.91 -10.11 13.88
CA LEU A 68 -4.13 -10.58 13.22
C LEU A 68 -3.85 -11.59 12.10
N TYR A 69 -2.71 -11.45 11.42
CA TYR A 69 -2.34 -12.26 10.25
C TYR A 69 -0.94 -12.87 10.39
N PRO A 70 -0.69 -13.74 11.40
CA PRO A 70 0.65 -14.22 11.73
C PRO A 70 1.28 -15.13 10.66
N LYS A 71 0.49 -15.60 9.70
CA LYS A 71 0.93 -16.45 8.58
C LYS A 71 0.95 -15.72 7.24
N ALA A 72 0.60 -14.45 7.20
CA ALA A 72 0.56 -13.68 5.96
C ALA A 72 1.96 -13.22 5.55
N THR A 73 2.14 -13.06 4.25
CA THR A 73 3.37 -12.50 3.68
C THR A 73 3.22 -10.99 3.55
N PHE A 74 4.20 -10.24 4.03
CA PHE A 74 4.25 -8.78 3.92
C PHE A 74 5.38 -8.38 2.97
N TYR A 75 5.04 -7.70 1.88
CA TYR A 75 6.00 -7.09 0.96
C TYR A 75 6.10 -5.59 1.23
N TYR A 76 7.32 -5.12 1.50
CA TYR A 76 7.58 -3.73 1.84
C TYR A 76 8.05 -2.98 0.59
N VAL A 77 7.21 -2.09 0.08
CA VAL A 77 7.48 -1.34 -1.15
C VAL A 77 8.34 -0.12 -0.82
N THR A 78 9.57 -0.10 -1.33
CA THR A 78 10.53 0.97 -1.07
C THR A 78 11.48 1.16 -2.24
N THR A 79 11.97 2.38 -2.44
CA THR A 79 13.01 2.65 -3.45
C THR A 79 14.34 1.99 -3.11
N LYS A 80 14.55 1.65 -1.83
CA LYS A 80 15.75 0.98 -1.31
C LYS A 80 15.72 -0.55 -1.47
N GLY A 81 14.60 -1.12 -1.94
CA GLY A 81 14.42 -2.58 -2.00
C GLY A 81 15.34 -3.23 -3.02
N LYS A 82 15.85 -4.44 -2.75
CA LYS A 82 16.82 -5.13 -3.63
C LYS A 82 16.17 -5.88 -4.80
N ARG A 83 14.94 -6.38 -4.63
CA ARG A 83 14.19 -7.14 -5.63
C ARG A 83 13.21 -6.24 -6.38
N LYS A 84 12.98 -6.49 -7.67
CA LYS A 84 11.92 -5.76 -8.39
C LYS A 84 10.56 -6.32 -7.98
N TYR A 85 9.54 -5.46 -7.95
CA TYR A 85 8.17 -5.85 -7.64
C TYR A 85 7.64 -6.97 -8.57
N SER A 86 8.13 -7.07 -9.80
CA SER A 86 7.71 -8.09 -10.77
C SER A 86 8.49 -9.42 -10.67
N GLU A 87 9.46 -9.54 -9.77
CA GLU A 87 10.31 -10.74 -9.62
C GLU A 87 9.89 -11.64 -8.45
N VAL A 88 8.91 -11.21 -7.65
CA VAL A 88 8.37 -11.98 -6.53
C VAL A 88 7.07 -12.66 -6.93
N ASN A 89 6.73 -13.74 -6.23
CA ASN A 89 5.48 -14.49 -6.44
C ASN A 89 4.46 -14.08 -5.38
N TYR A 90 3.39 -13.42 -5.79
CA TYR A 90 2.35 -12.94 -4.88
C TYR A 90 1.27 -14.01 -4.62
N GLY A 91 1.03 -14.33 -3.35
CA GLY A 91 -0.11 -15.10 -2.88
C GLY A 91 -1.38 -14.24 -2.78
N LYS A 92 -2.56 -14.90 -2.78
CA LYS A 92 -3.88 -14.23 -2.81
C LYS A 92 -4.15 -13.28 -1.64
N ASN A 93 -3.55 -13.56 -0.48
CA ASN A 93 -3.79 -12.84 0.78
C ASN A 93 -2.54 -12.11 1.28
N ASP A 94 -1.60 -11.81 0.38
CA ASP A 94 -0.39 -11.09 0.74
C ASP A 94 -0.68 -9.59 0.95
N PHE A 95 0.19 -8.99 1.76
CA PHE A 95 0.12 -7.59 2.17
C PHE A 95 1.16 -6.78 1.41
N LEU A 96 0.72 -5.71 0.75
CA LEU A 96 1.58 -4.75 0.07
C LEU A 96 1.67 -3.50 0.95
N VAL A 97 2.81 -3.29 1.59
CA VAL A 97 3.04 -2.24 2.59
C VAL A 97 3.76 -1.06 1.97
N PHE A 98 3.13 0.11 2.04
CA PHE A 98 3.63 1.37 1.51
C PHE A 98 3.77 2.38 2.64
N GLY A 99 4.87 3.14 2.62
CA GLY A 99 5.07 4.23 3.57
C GLY A 99 4.51 5.55 3.06
N LYS A 100 4.52 6.55 3.94
CA LYS A 100 4.15 7.92 3.63
C LYS A 100 4.97 8.55 2.51
N GLU A 101 4.37 9.51 1.83
CA GLU A 101 4.88 10.10 0.60
C GLU A 101 6.24 10.76 0.75
N THR A 102 6.46 11.44 1.88
CA THR A 102 7.68 12.23 2.09
C THR A 102 8.91 11.40 2.44
N LYS A 103 8.74 10.33 3.23
CA LYS A 103 9.85 9.58 3.84
C LYS A 103 9.85 8.09 3.50
N GLY A 104 8.76 7.57 2.95
CA GLY A 104 8.57 6.13 2.79
C GLY A 104 8.44 5.42 4.14
N LEU A 105 8.82 4.14 4.17
CA LEU A 105 8.75 3.30 5.36
C LEU A 105 9.92 3.58 6.33
N PRO A 106 9.73 3.39 7.64
CA PRO A 106 10.81 3.49 8.63
C PRO A 106 12.00 2.60 8.26
N GLU A 107 13.21 3.11 8.42
CA GLU A 107 14.42 2.38 8.01
C GLU A 107 14.64 1.10 8.83
N GLU A 108 14.31 1.11 10.12
CA GLU A 108 14.40 -0.06 10.99
C GLU A 108 13.46 -1.18 10.52
N LEU A 109 12.24 -0.84 10.10
CA LEU A 109 11.28 -1.78 9.53
C LEU A 109 11.84 -2.42 8.25
N LEU A 110 12.44 -1.62 7.37
CA LEU A 110 13.05 -2.11 6.13
C LEU A 110 14.26 -3.01 6.40
N LYS A 111 15.10 -2.67 7.37
CA LYS A 111 16.26 -3.50 7.77
C LYS A 111 15.81 -4.83 8.36
N ALA A 112 14.83 -4.82 9.26
CA ALA A 112 14.28 -6.03 9.87
C ALA A 112 13.64 -6.97 8.82
N ASN A 113 13.17 -6.42 7.70
CA ASN A 113 12.47 -7.15 6.65
C ASN A 113 13.17 -7.09 5.30
N GLU A 114 14.51 -6.98 5.28
CA GLU A 114 15.28 -6.71 4.05
C GLU A 114 14.93 -7.67 2.92
N GLN A 115 14.81 -8.96 3.25
CA GLN A 115 14.46 -10.01 2.30
C GLN A 115 13.07 -9.84 1.69
N MET A 116 12.16 -9.13 2.35
CA MET A 116 10.78 -8.90 1.90
C MET A 116 10.59 -7.53 1.25
N THR A 117 11.66 -6.73 1.13
CA THR A 117 11.61 -5.45 0.43
C THR A 117 11.55 -5.65 -1.09
N ILE A 118 10.71 -4.85 -1.75
CA ILE A 118 10.58 -4.81 -3.21
C ILE A 118 10.59 -3.36 -3.69
N ARG A 119 11.07 -3.14 -4.93
CA ARG A 119 11.12 -1.82 -5.57
C ARG A 119 10.43 -1.80 -6.93
N ILE A 120 9.87 -0.65 -7.29
CA ILE A 120 9.51 -0.34 -8.68
C ILE A 120 10.77 0.22 -9.35
N PRO A 121 11.26 -0.38 -10.46
CA PRO A 121 12.39 0.16 -11.21
C PRO A 121 12.12 1.60 -11.69
N MET A 122 13.09 2.48 -11.48
CA MET A 122 13.05 3.88 -11.93
C MET A 122 14.42 4.27 -12.49
N ILE A 123 14.45 5.28 -13.37
CA ILE A 123 15.70 5.84 -13.88
C ILE A 123 16.43 6.64 -12.79
N ASN A 124 17.76 6.63 -12.79
CA ASN A 124 18.64 7.13 -11.70
C ASN A 124 18.54 8.65 -11.38
N LYS A 125 17.68 9.42 -12.04
CA LYS A 125 17.49 10.87 -11.84
C LYS A 125 16.06 11.27 -11.52
N ALA A 126 15.12 10.32 -11.50
CA ALA A 126 13.72 10.62 -11.24
C ALA A 126 13.44 10.67 -9.73
N ARG A 127 12.45 11.49 -9.34
CA ARG A 127 11.83 11.39 -8.01
C ARG A 127 11.00 10.10 -7.94
N SER A 128 10.67 9.69 -6.72
CA SER A 128 9.74 8.58 -6.50
C SER A 128 8.39 8.84 -7.19
N LEU A 129 7.73 7.75 -7.58
CA LEU A 129 6.37 7.79 -8.09
C LEU A 129 5.40 8.33 -7.01
N ASN A 130 4.31 8.91 -7.49
CA ASN A 130 3.15 9.17 -6.66
C ASN A 130 2.69 7.88 -5.95
N LEU A 131 2.28 7.97 -4.67
CA LEU A 131 1.90 6.82 -3.85
C LEU A 131 0.78 5.98 -4.48
N ALA A 132 -0.29 6.62 -4.95
CA ALA A 132 -1.41 5.90 -5.56
C ALA A 132 -0.99 5.16 -6.83
N ASN A 133 -0.12 5.76 -7.64
CA ASN A 133 0.43 5.10 -8.82
C ASN A 133 1.31 3.90 -8.43
N ALA A 134 2.14 4.03 -7.39
CA ALA A 134 2.96 2.93 -6.90
C ALA A 134 2.10 1.77 -6.40
N VAL A 135 1.02 2.06 -5.65
CA VAL A 135 0.04 1.05 -5.21
C VAL A 135 -0.58 0.35 -6.41
N ALA A 136 -1.09 1.11 -7.39
CA ALA A 136 -1.73 0.54 -8.58
C ALA A 136 -0.77 -0.38 -9.35
N ILE A 137 0.47 0.04 -9.59
CA ILE A 137 1.47 -0.76 -10.32
C ILE A 137 1.74 -2.10 -9.63
N VAL A 138 2.02 -2.08 -8.32
CA VAL A 138 2.38 -3.31 -7.60
C VAL A 138 1.16 -4.22 -7.44
N LEU A 139 -0.01 -3.65 -7.14
CA LEU A 139 -1.24 -4.42 -7.00
C LEU A 139 -1.66 -5.08 -8.31
N TYR A 140 -1.67 -4.35 -9.43
CA TYR A 140 -2.05 -4.94 -10.71
C TYR A 140 -1.07 -6.02 -11.19
N GLU A 141 0.22 -5.93 -10.86
CA GLU A 141 1.16 -7.03 -11.12
C GLU A 141 0.84 -8.26 -10.26
N ALA A 142 0.55 -8.08 -8.97
CA ALA A 142 0.13 -9.18 -8.12
C ALA A 142 -1.14 -9.86 -8.66
N LEU A 143 -2.14 -9.07 -9.07
CA LEU A 143 -3.38 -9.60 -9.64
C LEU A 143 -3.15 -10.28 -10.99
N ARG A 144 -2.26 -9.74 -11.84
CA ARG A 144 -1.87 -10.38 -13.10
C ARG A 144 -1.27 -11.77 -12.85
N GLN A 145 -0.39 -11.92 -11.86
CA GLN A 145 0.16 -13.23 -11.48
C GLN A 145 -0.91 -14.20 -10.97
N GLN A 146 -1.98 -13.68 -10.37
CA GLN A 146 -3.10 -14.47 -9.85
C GLN A 146 -4.16 -14.83 -10.91
N GLY A 147 -3.98 -14.37 -12.15
CA GLY A 147 -4.94 -14.59 -13.24
C GLY A 147 -6.11 -13.60 -13.27
N PHE A 148 -5.99 -12.47 -12.56
CA PHE A 148 -7.07 -11.53 -12.27
C PHE A 148 -8.25 -12.21 -11.53
N PHE A 149 -9.42 -11.56 -11.51
CA PHE A 149 -10.63 -12.03 -10.80
C PHE A 149 -11.35 -13.15 -11.54
#